data_AF-A0A0W0XZI0-F1
#
_entry.id   AF-A0A0W0XZI0-F1
#
_cell.length_a   1.000
_cell.length_b   1.000
_cell.length_c   1.000
_cell.angle_alpha   90.00
_cell.angle_beta   90.00
_cell.angle_gamma   90.00
#
_symmetry.space_group_name_H-M   'P 1'
#
loop_
_entity.id
_entity.type
_entity.pdbx_description
1 polymer ?
#
loop_
_entity_poly.entity_id
_entity_poly.type
_entity_poly.pdbx_seq_one_letter_code
_entity_poly.pdbx_strand_id
1 'polypeptide(L)'
;MKKIILVIFILFTGTAFTAPAALVLLVSNKVSAQQAGKERALSRGSQLFTGDTIITGAGAKAEIKYTDGSLVSIQENTSYQIVSYSSQQNVEFKTKLNKGAIEYTSSKKKKGSIQTPVVALAILGTQLQAIATPSNTYLDVKQGLVQGGNQLVGPGQQFSSGSFDRSGNFTPGPIPWKYSDSTQTSSTDSSAGTTGDSNSSTIEQNSQIATETIGLTTSLIENTTINTAVSNIAIESQLPVIETVELAEIIAICP
;
A
#
# COMPACT_ATOMS: atom_id res chain seq x y z
N MET A 1 66.93 36.07 -15.52
CA MET A 1 66.39 35.94 -14.14
C MET A 1 65.00 36.57 -14.16
N LYS A 2 63.87 35.85 -14.01
CA LYS A 2 63.36 35.28 -12.75
C LYS A 2 62.12 34.39 -13.07
N LYS A 3 62.19 33.12 -12.65
CA LYS A 3 61.13 32.23 -12.10
C LYS A 3 59.69 32.54 -12.57
N ILE A 4 59.11 31.83 -13.54
CA ILE A 4 58.41 30.52 -13.40
C ILE A 4 57.78 30.35 -12.01
N ILE A 5 56.45 30.44 -11.96
CA ILE A 5 55.55 29.31 -11.61
C ILE A 5 54.13 29.78 -11.96
N LEU A 6 53.60 29.21 -13.04
CA LEU A 6 52.23 29.31 -13.49
C LEU A 6 51.63 27.90 -13.41
N VAL A 7 50.52 27.80 -12.68
CA VAL A 7 49.40 26.86 -12.90
C VAL A 7 49.69 25.36 -12.83
N ILE A 8 49.17 24.72 -11.77
CA ILE A 8 48.31 23.52 -11.90
C ILE A 8 47.61 23.26 -10.56
N PHE A 9 46.44 23.87 -10.37
CA PHE A 9 45.48 23.43 -9.35
C PHE A 9 44.48 22.55 -10.09
N ILE A 10 44.82 21.27 -10.21
CA ILE A 10 43.97 20.24 -10.81
C ILE A 10 42.71 20.14 -9.94
N LEU A 11 41.60 20.63 -10.49
CA LEU A 11 40.24 20.34 -10.05
C LEU A 11 40.01 18.82 -10.18
N PHE A 12 40.35 18.10 -9.12
CA PHE A 12 39.97 16.70 -8.97
C PHE A 12 38.48 16.64 -8.62
N THR A 13 37.61 16.82 -9.61
CA THR A 13 36.18 16.57 -9.45
C THR A 13 35.96 15.07 -9.42
N GLY A 14 36.05 14.47 -8.22
CA GLY A 14 35.68 13.08 -8.02
C GLY A 14 34.19 12.89 -8.29
N THR A 15 33.85 12.08 -9.29
CA THR A 15 32.48 11.63 -9.50
C THR A 15 32.18 10.53 -8.49
N ALA A 16 31.35 10.82 -7.50
CA ALA A 16 30.84 9.80 -6.59
C ALA A 16 29.89 8.88 -7.37
N PHE A 17 30.32 7.64 -7.63
CA PHE A 17 29.42 6.61 -8.15
C PHE A 17 28.48 6.19 -7.02
N THR A 18 27.24 6.67 -7.09
CA THR A 18 26.18 6.22 -6.18
C THR A 18 25.68 4.84 -6.63
N ALA A 19 25.70 3.88 -5.72
CA ALA A 19 25.18 2.54 -6.00
C ALA A 19 23.63 2.58 -6.12
N PRO A 20 23.03 1.81 -7.04
CA PRO A 20 21.59 1.76 -7.17
C PRO A 20 20.93 1.16 -5.92
N ALA A 21 19.85 1.76 -5.47
CA ALA A 21 19.03 1.28 -4.36
C ALA A 21 18.09 0.15 -4.80
N ALA A 22 17.53 0.25 -6.01
CA ALA A 22 16.59 -0.71 -6.55
C ALA A 22 16.69 -0.83 -8.09
N LEU A 23 16.09 -1.90 -8.63
CA LEU A 23 15.93 -2.16 -10.05
C LEU A 23 14.46 -2.28 -10.41
N VAL A 24 14.06 -1.70 -11.53
CA VAL A 24 12.69 -1.84 -12.07
C VAL A 24 12.56 -3.20 -12.76
N LEU A 25 11.63 -4.03 -12.30
CA LEU A 25 11.34 -5.36 -12.85
C LEU A 25 10.27 -5.33 -13.94
N LEU A 26 9.25 -4.49 -13.75
CA LEU A 26 8.09 -4.36 -14.62
C LEU A 26 7.69 -2.89 -14.72
N VAL A 27 7.27 -2.48 -15.90
CA VAL A 27 6.57 -1.21 -16.14
C VAL A 27 5.38 -1.48 -17.05
N SER A 28 4.24 -0.89 -16.72
CA SER A 28 3.06 -0.83 -17.57
C SER A 28 2.57 0.62 -17.64
N ASN A 29 2.29 1.10 -18.85
CA ASN A 29 1.96 2.50 -19.14
C ASN A 29 3.03 3.50 -18.63
N LYS A 30 2.65 4.77 -18.43
CA LYS A 30 3.58 5.86 -18.12
C LYS A 30 4.05 5.79 -16.67
N VAL A 31 5.34 5.50 -16.50
CA VAL A 31 6.04 5.54 -15.22
C VAL A 31 7.32 6.35 -15.37
N SER A 32 7.58 7.25 -14.43
CA SER A 32 8.80 8.05 -14.38
C SER A 32 9.39 8.08 -12.97
N ALA A 33 10.67 8.43 -12.89
CA ALA A 33 11.32 8.83 -11.66
C ALA A 33 11.65 10.32 -11.74
N GLN A 34 11.48 11.04 -10.64
CA GLN A 34 11.86 12.42 -10.49
C GLN A 34 12.90 12.56 -9.38
N GLN A 35 13.98 13.29 -9.68
CA GLN A 35 15.03 13.59 -8.72
C GLN A 35 15.63 14.97 -9.02
N ALA A 36 15.72 15.83 -8.00
CA ALA A 36 16.27 17.19 -8.14
C ALA A 36 15.66 17.99 -9.30
N GLY A 37 14.34 17.88 -9.50
CA GLY A 37 13.61 18.57 -10.58
C GLY A 37 13.78 17.98 -11.98
N LYS A 38 14.57 16.92 -12.15
CA LYS A 38 14.71 16.19 -13.41
C LYS A 38 13.81 14.97 -13.41
N GLU A 39 13.06 14.81 -14.50
CA GLU A 39 12.23 13.62 -14.73
C GLU A 39 12.91 12.69 -15.74
N ARG A 40 12.86 11.39 -15.45
CA ARG A 40 13.35 10.33 -16.33
C ARG A 40 12.28 9.26 -16.48
N ALA A 41 11.98 8.88 -17.72
CA ALA A 41 11.09 7.75 -17.97
C ALA A 41 11.72 6.45 -17.44
N LEU A 42 10.91 5.60 -16.82
CA LEU A 42 11.33 4.30 -16.34
C LEU A 42 10.91 3.20 -17.32
N SER A 43 11.78 2.23 -17.49
CA SER A 43 11.54 1.00 -18.23
C SER A 43 12.11 -0.18 -17.44
N ARG A 44 11.74 -1.40 -17.81
CA ARG A 44 12.33 -2.61 -17.22
C ARG A 44 13.86 -2.57 -17.27
N GLY A 45 14.51 -2.87 -16.16
CA GLY A 45 15.97 -2.80 -15.99
C GLY A 45 16.50 -1.42 -15.59
N SER A 46 15.65 -0.39 -15.56
CA SER A 46 16.06 0.93 -15.07
C SER A 46 16.53 0.85 -13.61
N GLN A 47 17.62 1.56 -13.32
CA GLN A 47 18.13 1.71 -11.96
C GLN A 47 17.37 2.82 -11.23
N LEU A 48 17.18 2.62 -9.93
CA LEU A 48 16.63 3.59 -9.00
C LEU A 48 17.67 3.87 -7.92
N PHE A 49 17.74 5.12 -7.50
CA PHE A 49 18.71 5.66 -6.57
C PHE A 49 18.00 6.28 -5.37
N THR A 50 18.75 6.44 -4.29
CA THR A 50 18.26 7.20 -3.14
C THR A 50 17.96 8.65 -3.57
N GLY A 51 16.80 9.15 -3.16
CA GLY A 51 16.26 10.46 -3.53
C GLY A 51 15.25 10.43 -4.70
N ASP A 52 15.15 9.32 -5.44
CA ASP A 52 14.17 9.20 -6.52
C ASP A 52 12.74 9.16 -5.99
N THR A 53 11.85 9.88 -6.67
CA THR A 53 10.40 9.77 -6.53
C THR A 53 9.82 9.11 -7.76
N ILE A 54 9.31 7.90 -7.61
CA ILE A 54 8.64 7.13 -8.65
C ILE A 54 7.19 7.63 -8.75
N ILE A 55 6.76 7.95 -9.96
CA ILE A 55 5.42 8.45 -10.27
C ILE A 55 4.79 7.54 -11.31
N THR A 56 3.61 7.02 -10.99
CA THR A 56 2.77 6.22 -11.90
C THR A 56 1.54 7.04 -12.31
N GLY A 57 1.26 7.08 -13.62
CA GLY A 57 0.03 7.69 -14.14
C GLY A 57 -1.21 6.79 -13.99
N ALA A 58 -2.31 7.21 -14.60
CA ALA A 58 -3.53 6.40 -14.71
C ALA A 58 -3.28 5.13 -15.52
N GLY A 59 -3.80 4.00 -15.05
CA GLY A 59 -3.58 2.66 -15.59
C GLY A 59 -2.14 2.17 -15.50
N ALA A 60 -1.22 2.94 -14.90
CA ALA A 60 0.19 2.59 -14.84
C ALA A 60 0.52 1.71 -13.65
N LYS A 61 1.51 0.85 -13.82
CA LYS A 61 2.00 -0.04 -12.76
C LYS A 61 3.50 -0.16 -12.87
N ALA A 62 4.18 -0.19 -11.74
CA ALA A 62 5.59 -0.51 -11.68
C ALA A 62 5.85 -1.59 -10.63
N GLU A 63 6.79 -2.48 -10.90
CA GLU A 63 7.31 -3.40 -9.90
C GLU A 63 8.80 -3.14 -9.76
N ILE A 64 9.26 -2.93 -8.54
CA ILE A 64 10.66 -2.64 -8.24
C ILE A 64 11.20 -3.66 -7.24
N LYS A 65 12.48 -3.98 -7.37
CA LYS A 65 13.22 -4.85 -6.46
C LYS A 65 14.39 -4.10 -5.85
N TYR A 66 14.39 -3.97 -4.53
CA TYR A 66 15.51 -3.45 -3.79
C TYR A 66 16.68 -4.45 -3.78
N THR A 67 17.89 -3.96 -3.51
CA THR A 67 19.09 -4.83 -3.48
C THR A 67 19.06 -5.86 -2.35
N ASP A 68 18.24 -5.69 -1.32
CA ASP A 68 18.02 -6.67 -0.26
C ASP A 68 17.10 -7.81 -0.68
N GLY A 69 16.42 -7.68 -1.83
CA GLY A 69 15.47 -8.64 -2.39
C GLY A 69 14.01 -8.31 -2.11
N SER A 70 13.71 -7.25 -1.34
CA SER A 70 12.33 -6.81 -1.12
C SER A 70 11.71 -6.28 -2.42
N LEU A 71 10.42 -6.53 -2.59
CA LEU A 71 9.63 -6.17 -3.76
C LEU A 71 8.61 -5.12 -3.39
N VAL A 72 8.44 -4.13 -4.27
CA VAL A 72 7.36 -3.15 -4.16
C VAL A 72 6.62 -3.08 -5.48
N SER A 73 5.34 -3.42 -5.43
CA SER A 73 4.39 -3.18 -6.53
C SER A 73 3.73 -1.82 -6.30
N ILE A 74 4.02 -0.88 -7.18
CA ILE A 74 3.49 0.48 -7.17
C ILE A 74 2.30 0.52 -8.14
N GLN A 75 1.11 0.81 -7.61
CA GLN A 75 -0.11 0.87 -8.41
C GLN A 75 -0.23 2.18 -9.18
N GLU A 76 -1.32 2.38 -9.91
CA GLU A 76 -1.59 3.62 -10.63
C GLU A 76 -1.71 4.83 -9.71
N ASN A 77 -1.56 6.03 -10.27
CA ASN A 77 -1.77 7.30 -9.58
C ASN A 77 -0.96 7.46 -8.27
N THR A 78 0.20 6.81 -8.19
CA THR A 78 0.99 6.67 -6.97
C THR A 78 2.25 7.53 -7.04
N SER A 79 2.62 8.14 -5.91
CA SER A 79 3.88 8.84 -5.71
C SER A 79 4.64 8.19 -4.56
N TYR A 80 5.72 7.49 -4.90
CA TYR A 80 6.53 6.70 -3.99
C TYR A 80 7.98 7.15 -4.04
N GLN A 81 8.54 7.58 -2.91
CA GLN A 81 9.89 8.13 -2.84
C GLN A 81 10.81 7.23 -2.00
N ILE A 82 12.01 7.00 -2.52
CA ILE A 82 13.11 6.34 -1.82
C ILE A 82 13.89 7.41 -1.06
N VAL A 83 13.62 7.59 0.23
CA VAL A 83 14.27 8.66 1.02
C VAL A 83 15.69 8.29 1.40
N SER A 84 15.88 7.07 1.91
CA SER A 84 17.19 6.53 2.25
C SER A 84 17.16 5.02 2.17
N TYR A 85 18.23 4.43 1.64
CA TYR A 85 18.36 2.99 1.54
C TYR A 85 19.81 2.57 1.72
N SER A 86 20.02 1.47 2.46
CA SER A 86 21.32 0.80 2.56
C SER A 86 21.13 -0.71 2.56
N SER A 87 22.00 -1.39 1.84
CA SER A 87 21.99 -2.86 1.75
C SER A 87 22.53 -3.54 3.01
N GLN A 88 23.18 -2.81 3.92
CA GLN A 88 23.80 -3.35 5.13
C GLN A 88 22.77 -3.93 6.12
N GLN A 89 23.22 -4.85 6.97
CA GLN A 89 22.36 -5.70 7.82
C GLN A 89 21.66 -4.96 8.99
N ASN A 90 21.96 -3.69 9.22
CA ASN A 90 21.45 -2.94 10.37
C ASN A 90 20.93 -1.54 10.03
N VAL A 91 20.67 -1.28 8.75
CA VAL A 91 20.22 0.03 8.29
C VAL A 91 18.79 -0.06 7.79
N GLU A 92 17.97 0.82 8.35
CA GLU A 92 16.56 0.98 8.03
C GLU A 92 16.39 1.55 6.62
N PHE A 93 15.53 0.94 5.79
CA PHE A 93 15.10 1.60 4.56
C PHE A 93 13.97 2.57 4.90
N LYS A 94 14.09 3.82 4.45
CA LYS A 94 13.07 4.86 4.67
C LYS A 94 12.51 5.28 3.34
N THR A 95 11.19 5.23 3.26
CA THR A 95 10.45 5.55 2.04
C THR A 95 9.26 6.44 2.40
N LYS A 96 8.77 7.18 1.41
CA LYS A 96 7.55 7.97 1.52
C LYS A 96 6.55 7.51 0.49
N LEU A 97 5.33 7.24 0.91
CA LEU A 97 4.17 7.06 0.06
C LEU A 97 3.33 8.32 0.18
N ASN A 98 3.54 9.28 -0.72
CA ASN A 98 2.87 10.57 -0.65
C ASN A 98 1.37 10.44 -0.97
N LYS A 99 1.05 9.57 -1.92
CA LYS A 99 -0.32 9.18 -2.29
C LYS A 99 -0.31 7.88 -3.08
N GLY A 100 -1.46 7.23 -3.15
CA GLY A 100 -1.67 6.05 -3.97
C GLY A 100 -1.51 4.75 -3.18
N ALA A 101 -1.26 3.65 -3.89
CA ALA A 101 -1.29 2.32 -3.32
C ALA A 101 -0.03 1.52 -3.66
N ILE A 102 0.45 0.76 -2.68
CA ILE A 102 1.58 -0.15 -2.83
C ILE A 102 1.30 -1.49 -2.18
N GLU A 103 1.94 -2.53 -2.71
CA GLU A 103 2.16 -3.79 -2.01
C GLU A 103 3.66 -3.96 -1.79
N TYR A 104 4.04 -4.18 -0.53
CA TYR A 104 5.42 -4.41 -0.10
C TYR A 104 5.55 -5.84 0.36
N THR A 105 6.59 -6.54 -0.12
CA THR A 105 6.91 -7.91 0.32
C THR A 105 8.40 -8.02 0.59
N SER A 106 8.76 -8.54 1.76
CA SER A 106 10.15 -8.83 2.10
C SER A 106 10.30 -10.21 2.70
N SER A 107 11.29 -10.96 2.19
CA SER A 107 11.68 -12.26 2.75
C SER A 107 12.67 -12.14 3.91
N LYS A 108 13.17 -10.94 4.21
CA LYS A 108 14.18 -10.68 5.25
C LYS A 108 13.57 -9.85 6.38
N LYS A 109 13.98 -10.14 7.61
CA LYS A 109 13.63 -9.36 8.81
C LYS A 109 14.40 -8.04 8.89
N LYS A 110 14.35 -7.24 7.82
CA LYS A 110 14.92 -5.90 7.83
C LYS A 110 13.89 -4.91 8.37
N LYS A 111 14.37 -3.98 9.19
CA LYS A 111 13.60 -2.82 9.66
C LYS A 111 13.43 -1.84 8.50
N GLY A 112 12.27 -1.21 8.45
CA GLY A 112 11.97 -0.17 7.49
C GLY A 112 10.88 0.76 7.98
N SER A 113 10.74 1.89 7.31
CA SER A 113 9.63 2.81 7.52
C SER A 113 9.04 3.27 6.19
N ILE A 114 7.71 3.24 6.12
CA ILE A 114 6.93 3.89 5.06
C ILE A 114 6.22 5.08 5.69
N GLN A 115 6.69 6.28 5.37
CA GLN A 115 6.04 7.52 5.78
C GLN A 115 4.88 7.82 4.85
N THR A 116 3.73 8.15 5.41
CA THR A 116 2.56 8.64 4.67
C THR A 116 2.21 10.06 5.15
N PRO A 117 1.27 10.76 4.50
CA PRO A 117 0.81 12.06 4.99
C PRO A 117 0.17 12.03 6.39
N VAL A 118 -0.26 10.84 6.85
CA VAL A 118 -1.04 10.67 8.07
C VAL A 118 -0.25 10.02 9.18
N VAL A 119 0.51 8.96 8.87
CA VAL A 119 1.23 8.17 9.87
C VAL A 119 2.50 7.56 9.28
N ALA A 120 3.53 7.40 10.12
CA ALA A 120 4.70 6.59 9.79
C ALA A 120 4.44 5.12 10.13
N LEU A 121 4.67 4.23 9.17
CA LEU A 121 4.52 2.79 9.32
C LEU A 121 5.88 2.15 9.55
N ALA A 122 6.17 1.74 10.77
CA ALA A 122 7.37 0.99 11.13
C ALA A 122 7.16 -0.50 10.81
N ILE A 123 8.06 -1.05 10.01
CA ILE A 123 7.96 -2.37 9.40
C ILE A 123 9.11 -3.23 9.88
N LEU A 124 8.81 -4.46 10.30
CA LEU A 124 9.81 -5.47 10.58
C LEU A 124 9.53 -6.73 9.78
N GLY A 125 10.12 -6.84 8.58
CA GLY A 125 10.00 -8.01 7.69
C GLY A 125 8.55 -8.46 7.46
N THR A 126 7.90 -7.97 6.41
CA THR A 126 6.45 -8.15 6.26
C THR A 126 6.02 -8.27 4.80
N GLN A 127 4.83 -8.83 4.63
CA GLN A 127 4.00 -8.61 3.44
C GLN A 127 2.82 -7.74 3.85
N LEU A 128 2.71 -6.57 3.23
CA LEU A 128 1.64 -5.62 3.50
C LEU A 128 1.14 -4.95 2.22
N GLN A 129 -0.06 -4.40 2.32
CA GLN A 129 -0.63 -3.47 1.38
C GLN A 129 -0.93 -2.15 2.10
N ALA A 130 -0.58 -1.03 1.48
CA ALA A 130 -0.82 0.29 2.03
C ALA A 130 -1.40 1.22 0.97
N ILE A 131 -2.36 2.05 1.38
CA ILE A 131 -2.95 3.10 0.56
C ILE A 131 -2.85 4.41 1.32
N ALA A 132 -2.20 5.41 0.74
CA ALA A 132 -2.10 6.75 1.32
C ALA A 132 -3.02 7.73 0.58
N THR A 133 -3.80 8.46 1.36
CA THR A 133 -4.53 9.64 0.93
C THR A 133 -4.11 10.84 1.80
N PRO A 134 -4.50 12.07 1.44
CA PRO A 134 -4.23 13.23 2.29
C PRO A 134 -4.88 13.17 3.67
N SER A 135 -5.89 12.32 3.88
CA SER A 135 -6.66 12.24 5.11
C SER A 135 -6.55 10.91 5.84
N ASN A 136 -6.32 9.83 5.11
CA ASN A 136 -6.29 8.48 5.65
C ASN A 136 -5.08 7.69 5.14
N THR A 137 -4.60 6.77 5.97
CA THR A 137 -3.71 5.70 5.54
C THR A 137 -4.36 4.37 5.84
N TYR A 138 -4.65 3.60 4.79
CA TYR A 138 -5.18 2.25 4.91
C TYR A 138 -4.03 1.25 4.91
N LEU A 139 -4.13 0.24 5.77
CA LEU A 139 -3.11 -0.76 5.96
C LEU A 139 -3.77 -2.15 6.05
N ASP A 140 -3.22 -3.11 5.32
CA ASP A 140 -3.51 -4.53 5.48
C ASP A 140 -2.19 -5.29 5.56
N VAL A 141 -2.00 -6.04 6.64
CA VAL A 141 -0.78 -6.79 6.93
C VAL A 141 -1.09 -8.27 6.78
N LYS A 142 -0.55 -8.87 5.72
CA LYS A 142 -0.76 -10.29 5.39
C LYS A 142 0.17 -11.21 6.18
N GLN A 143 1.39 -10.76 6.44
CA GLN A 143 2.41 -11.52 7.18
C GLN A 143 3.33 -10.59 7.95
N GLY A 144 3.76 -10.98 9.15
CA GLY A 144 4.65 -10.17 9.97
C GLY A 144 3.92 -9.10 10.77
N LEU A 145 4.58 -7.99 11.06
CA LEU A 145 4.10 -6.99 12.00
C LEU A 145 4.45 -5.58 11.51
N VAL A 146 3.48 -4.67 11.67
CA VAL A 146 3.65 -3.26 11.34
C VAL A 146 3.11 -2.43 12.49
N GLN A 147 3.86 -1.42 12.91
CA GLN A 147 3.40 -0.42 13.87
C GLN A 147 3.09 0.89 13.14
N GLY A 148 1.88 1.42 13.32
CA GLY A 148 1.48 2.75 12.89
C GLY A 148 1.01 3.56 14.10
N GLY A 149 1.70 4.65 14.41
CA GLY A 149 1.46 5.39 15.65
C GLY A 149 1.53 4.46 16.87
N ASN A 150 0.46 4.42 17.66
CA ASN A 150 0.35 3.55 18.83
C ASN A 150 -0.29 2.18 18.53
N GLN A 151 -0.71 1.94 17.29
CA GLN A 151 -1.36 0.70 16.90
C GLN A 151 -0.36 -0.29 16.31
N LEU A 152 -0.40 -1.51 16.82
CA LEU A 152 0.28 -2.66 16.25
C LEU A 152 -0.69 -3.46 15.38
N VAL A 153 -0.32 -3.73 14.13
CA VAL A 153 -1.18 -4.35 13.11
C VAL A 153 -0.45 -5.55 12.49
N GLY A 154 -1.11 -6.70 12.42
CA GLY A 154 -0.53 -7.92 11.87
C GLY A 154 -1.32 -9.18 12.21
N PRO A 155 -1.08 -10.30 11.51
CA PRO A 155 -1.63 -11.60 11.91
C PRO A 155 -1.21 -11.94 13.34
N GLY A 156 -2.15 -12.39 14.17
CA GLY A 156 -1.94 -12.65 15.59
C GLY A 156 -2.03 -11.41 16.50
N GLN A 157 -2.23 -10.22 15.94
CA GLN A 157 -2.64 -9.03 16.68
C GLN A 157 -4.17 -8.93 16.74
N GLN A 158 -4.68 -7.96 17.50
CA GLN A 158 -6.11 -7.68 17.57
C GLN A 158 -6.70 -7.33 16.19
N PHE A 159 -5.90 -6.67 15.33
CA PHE A 159 -6.31 -6.27 13.99
C PHE A 159 -5.17 -6.54 12.99
N SER A 160 -5.51 -7.09 11.83
CA SER A 160 -4.60 -7.25 10.69
C SER A 160 -4.76 -6.15 9.64
N SER A 161 -5.87 -5.43 9.66
CA SER A 161 -6.16 -4.36 8.72
C SER A 161 -6.98 -3.22 9.34
N GLY A 162 -6.87 -2.03 8.76
CA GLY A 162 -7.65 -0.86 9.15
C GLY A 162 -7.15 0.42 8.50
N SER A 163 -7.56 1.54 9.07
CA SER A 163 -7.17 2.88 8.62
C SER A 163 -6.74 3.77 9.76
N PHE A 164 -5.76 4.63 9.51
CA PHE A 164 -5.38 5.75 10.36
C PHE A 164 -5.97 7.04 9.81
N ASP A 165 -6.59 7.84 10.67
CA ASP A 165 -7.02 9.21 10.34
C ASP A 165 -5.93 10.25 10.68
N ARG A 166 -6.14 11.52 10.29
CA ARG A 166 -5.20 12.63 10.59
C ARG A 166 -4.94 12.87 12.08
N SER A 167 -5.82 12.41 12.96
CA SER A 167 -5.64 12.50 14.41
C SER A 167 -4.80 11.35 14.96
N GLY A 168 -4.39 10.40 14.11
CA GLY A 168 -3.65 9.21 14.49
C GLY A 168 -4.53 8.09 15.04
N ASN A 169 -5.86 8.22 14.97
CA ASN A 169 -6.77 7.18 15.46
C ASN A 169 -6.82 6.02 14.48
N PHE A 170 -6.70 4.81 15.02
CA PHE A 170 -6.86 3.59 14.23
C PHE A 170 -8.31 3.12 14.23
N THR A 171 -8.86 2.86 13.05
CA THR A 171 -10.18 2.25 12.85
C THR A 171 -10.01 0.92 12.12
N PRO A 172 -10.34 -0.22 12.75
CA PRO A 172 -10.29 -1.53 12.10
C PRO A 172 -11.25 -1.62 10.91
N GLY A 173 -10.85 -2.29 9.84
CA GLY A 173 -11.71 -2.45 8.66
C GLY A 173 -10.97 -2.94 7.42
N PRO A 174 -11.70 -3.18 6.32
CA PRO A 174 -11.11 -3.58 5.04
C PRO A 174 -10.38 -2.42 4.36
N ILE A 175 -9.42 -2.75 3.50
CA ILE A 175 -8.74 -1.75 2.65
C ILE A 175 -9.49 -1.53 1.33
N PRO A 176 -9.65 -0.27 0.87
CA PRO A 176 -10.31 0.04 -0.39
C PRO A 176 -9.34 -0.15 -1.56
N TRP A 177 -9.05 -1.41 -1.93
CA TRP A 177 -8.02 -1.73 -2.93
C TRP A 177 -8.21 -1.05 -4.29
N LYS A 178 -9.45 -0.66 -4.64
CA LYS A 178 -9.71 0.23 -5.77
C LYS A 178 -9.37 1.67 -5.38
N TYR A 179 -8.09 2.05 -5.47
CA TYR A 179 -7.66 3.44 -5.34
C TYR A 179 -8.09 4.25 -6.59
N SER A 180 -9.22 4.94 -6.51
CA SER A 180 -9.58 6.01 -7.45
C SER A 180 -9.52 7.33 -6.70
N ASP A 181 -8.60 8.22 -7.08
CA ASP A 181 -8.59 9.59 -6.60
C ASP A 181 -9.89 10.28 -7.09
N SER A 182 -10.88 10.42 -6.21
CA SER A 182 -12.17 11.03 -6.53
C SER A 182 -12.07 12.54 -6.83
N THR A 183 -10.87 13.11 -6.89
CA THR A 183 -10.64 14.51 -7.29
C THR A 183 -10.44 14.68 -8.80
N GLN A 184 -10.59 13.62 -9.61
CA GLN A 184 -10.62 13.74 -11.06
C GLN A 184 -12.07 13.84 -11.57
N THR A 185 -12.67 15.02 -11.39
CA THR A 185 -13.92 15.39 -12.08
C THR A 185 -13.71 15.26 -13.58
N SER A 186 -14.47 14.36 -14.19
CA SER A 186 -14.65 14.18 -15.62
C SER A 186 -14.94 15.52 -16.30
N SER A 187 -13.96 16.11 -16.97
CA SER A 187 -14.22 17.13 -17.99
C SER A 187 -14.62 16.41 -19.28
N THR A 188 -15.89 16.02 -19.37
CA THR A 188 -16.52 15.75 -20.66
C THR A 188 -17.07 17.07 -21.17
N ASP A 189 -16.43 17.59 -22.22
CA ASP A 189 -16.89 18.75 -22.98
C ASP A 189 -18.35 18.56 -23.42
N SER A 190 -19.16 19.56 -23.14
CA SER A 190 -20.55 19.67 -23.56
C SER A 190 -20.66 20.41 -24.89
N SER A 191 -21.43 19.89 -25.84
CA SER A 191 -22.17 20.66 -26.86
C SER A 191 -23.09 19.72 -27.66
N ALA A 192 -24.33 20.00 -28.06
CA ALA A 192 -25.44 20.80 -27.55
C ALA A 192 -26.67 20.47 -28.43
N GLY A 193 -27.85 20.37 -27.80
CA GLY A 193 -29.19 20.58 -28.40
C GLY A 193 -29.97 19.33 -28.88
N THR A 194 -31.30 19.23 -28.76
CA THR A 194 -32.35 20.09 -28.16
C THR A 194 -33.70 19.31 -28.16
N THR A 195 -34.49 19.51 -27.09
CA THR A 195 -35.97 19.36 -26.88
C THR A 195 -36.74 18.06 -27.08
N GLY A 196 -37.63 17.75 -26.11
CA GLY A 196 -38.92 17.09 -26.37
C GLY A 196 -39.56 16.36 -25.19
N ASP A 197 -40.41 17.07 -24.44
CA ASP A 197 -41.61 16.63 -23.69
C ASP A 197 -41.63 15.61 -22.53
N SER A 198 -42.27 16.08 -21.46
CA SER A 198 -42.82 15.38 -20.30
C SER A 198 -43.92 14.37 -20.68
N ASN A 199 -44.00 13.22 -20.01
CA ASN A 199 -45.17 12.85 -19.17
C ASN A 199 -44.96 11.51 -18.42
N SER A 200 -45.56 11.45 -17.24
CA SER A 200 -45.75 10.28 -16.38
C SER A 200 -46.65 9.22 -17.04
N SER A 201 -46.37 7.92 -16.84
CA SER A 201 -47.38 6.91 -16.47
C SER A 201 -46.78 5.51 -16.26
N THR A 202 -47.21 4.91 -15.16
CA THR A 202 -47.30 3.46 -14.89
C THR A 202 -48.03 2.73 -16.03
N ILE A 203 -47.70 1.45 -16.26
CA ILE A 203 -48.62 0.29 -16.42
C ILE A 203 -47.80 -0.95 -16.81
N GLU A 204 -47.96 -2.00 -16.00
CA GLU A 204 -47.69 -3.41 -16.35
C GLU A 204 -48.60 -3.85 -17.51
N GLN A 205 -48.14 -4.70 -18.44
CA GLN A 205 -48.88 -5.93 -18.75
C GLN A 205 -48.10 -6.94 -19.59
N ASN A 206 -48.37 -8.17 -19.21
CA ASN A 206 -47.89 -9.49 -19.55
C ASN A 206 -48.47 -10.06 -20.87
N SER A 207 -47.77 -11.02 -21.49
CA SER A 207 -48.39 -12.16 -22.19
C SER A 207 -47.39 -13.34 -22.22
N GLN A 208 -47.48 -14.28 -21.28
CA GLN A 208 -48.14 -15.60 -21.34
C GLN A 208 -47.49 -16.65 -22.27
N ILE A 209 -47.45 -17.97 -22.05
CA ILE A 209 -47.68 -18.94 -20.96
C ILE A 209 -47.14 -20.27 -21.53
N ALA A 210 -46.53 -21.13 -20.70
CA ALA A 210 -46.76 -22.58 -20.76
C ALA A 210 -46.52 -23.18 -19.37
N THR A 211 -47.63 -23.66 -18.83
CA THR A 211 -47.90 -24.26 -17.51
C THR A 211 -47.35 -25.70 -17.43
N GLU A 212 -46.87 -26.11 -16.25
CA GLU A 212 -47.47 -27.23 -15.51
C GLU A 212 -47.01 -27.26 -14.04
N THR A 213 -47.99 -27.51 -13.17
CA THR A 213 -48.03 -27.32 -11.72
C THR A 213 -48.01 -28.69 -11.02
N ILE A 214 -47.88 -28.66 -9.68
CA ILE A 214 -48.34 -29.61 -8.64
C ILE A 214 -47.15 -30.25 -7.92
N GLY A 215 -46.96 -30.16 -6.61
CA GLY A 215 -47.77 -29.58 -5.54
C GLY A 215 -47.03 -29.73 -4.20
N LEU A 216 -47.29 -28.84 -3.24
CA LEU A 216 -46.87 -28.99 -1.85
C LEU A 216 -47.82 -29.95 -1.13
N THR A 217 -47.28 -30.91 -0.39
CA THR A 217 -47.99 -31.59 0.70
C THR A 217 -47.16 -31.51 1.98
N THR A 218 -47.79 -30.90 2.99
CA THR A 218 -47.38 -30.88 4.39
C THR A 218 -47.55 -32.26 5.01
N SER A 219 -46.58 -32.71 5.82
CA SER A 219 -46.87 -33.63 6.93
C SER A 219 -45.96 -33.35 8.13
N LEU A 220 -46.57 -33.48 9.29
CA LEU A 220 -46.11 -33.08 10.62
C LEU A 220 -45.58 -34.31 11.41
N ILE A 221 -44.72 -34.01 12.39
CA ILE A 221 -44.36 -34.74 13.65
C ILE A 221 -43.71 -36.13 13.56
N GLU A 222 -42.49 -36.25 14.11
CA GLU A 222 -42.27 -36.99 15.37
C GLU A 222 -40.93 -36.61 16.05
N ASN A 223 -41.01 -36.30 17.34
CA ASN A 223 -39.91 -36.03 18.27
C ASN A 223 -39.11 -37.31 18.56
N THR A 224 -37.79 -37.17 18.80
CA THR A 224 -37.15 -37.84 19.95
C THR A 224 -35.92 -37.04 20.41
N THR A 225 -36.00 -36.62 21.66
CA THR A 225 -34.96 -36.00 22.48
C THR A 225 -33.94 -37.04 22.95
N ILE A 226 -32.64 -36.73 22.89
CA ILE A 226 -31.69 -37.14 23.94
C ILE A 226 -30.78 -35.94 24.25
N ASN A 227 -30.89 -35.47 25.49
CA ASN A 227 -30.01 -34.50 26.12
C ASN A 227 -28.72 -35.16 26.64
N THR A 228 -27.72 -34.29 26.85
CA THR A 228 -26.68 -34.37 27.88
C THR A 228 -25.41 -35.17 27.58
N ALA A 229 -24.30 -34.46 27.36
CA ALA A 229 -23.14 -34.51 28.26
C ALA A 229 -22.13 -33.40 27.90
N VAL A 230 -22.07 -32.41 28.79
CA VAL A 230 -20.97 -31.46 28.91
C VAL A 230 -19.78 -32.21 29.51
N SER A 231 -18.60 -32.11 28.90
CA SER A 231 -17.35 -32.39 29.59
C SER A 231 -16.30 -31.36 29.23
N ASN A 232 -15.93 -30.59 30.25
CA ASN A 232 -14.84 -29.64 30.29
C ASN A 232 -13.51 -30.31 29.95
N ILE A 233 -12.73 -29.68 29.07
CA ILE A 233 -11.27 -29.79 29.10
C ILE A 233 -10.74 -28.36 29.04
N ALA A 234 -10.34 -27.86 30.21
CA ALA A 234 -9.52 -26.67 30.32
C ALA A 234 -8.12 -27.01 29.79
N ILE A 235 -7.66 -26.26 28.79
CA ILE A 235 -6.25 -26.22 28.42
C ILE A 235 -5.75 -24.83 28.78
N GLU A 236 -5.05 -24.77 29.90
CA GLU A 236 -4.28 -23.64 30.38
C GLU A 236 -3.04 -23.51 29.47
N SER A 237 -3.10 -22.59 28.51
CA SER A 237 -1.97 -22.24 27.66
C SER A 237 -1.42 -20.89 28.13
N GLN A 238 -0.35 -20.95 28.92
CA GLN A 238 0.46 -19.79 29.28
C GLN A 238 0.96 -19.10 28.00
N LEU A 239 0.64 -17.81 27.83
CA LEU A 239 1.24 -16.99 26.78
C LEU A 239 2.65 -16.55 27.22
N PRO A 240 3.70 -16.73 26.40
CA PRO A 240 4.97 -16.07 26.66
C PRO A 240 4.85 -14.57 26.38
N VAL A 241 5.35 -13.77 27.32
CA VAL A 241 5.55 -12.33 27.18
C VAL A 241 6.54 -12.11 26.04
N ILE A 242 6.06 -11.62 24.90
CA ILE A 242 6.91 -11.19 23.79
C ILE A 242 7.31 -9.73 24.05
N GLU A 243 8.61 -9.57 24.23
CA GLU A 243 9.38 -8.36 24.44
C GLU A 243 9.00 -7.24 23.43
N THR A 244 8.36 -6.18 23.94
CA THR A 244 7.81 -5.05 23.17
C THR A 244 8.82 -3.95 22.84
N VAL A 245 10.13 -4.22 22.87
CA VAL A 245 11.13 -3.14 22.96
C VAL A 245 11.72 -2.67 21.62
N GLU A 246 11.54 -3.39 20.50
CA GLU A 246 12.38 -3.10 19.31
C GLU A 246 11.79 -2.19 18.20
N LEU A 247 10.54 -1.74 18.33
CA LEU A 247 9.85 -0.95 17.28
C LEU A 247 9.76 0.55 17.58
N ALA A 248 9.82 0.96 18.86
CA ALA A 248 9.71 2.37 19.26
C ALA A 248 10.89 3.22 18.74
N GLU A 249 12.08 2.64 18.57
CA GLU A 249 13.27 3.34 18.08
C GLU A 249 13.18 3.76 16.61
N ILE A 250 12.28 3.15 15.83
CA ILE A 250 12.06 3.53 14.42
C ILE A 250 11.26 4.85 14.32
N ILE A 251 10.41 5.13 15.30
CA ILE A 251 9.49 6.28 15.28
C ILE A 251 10.21 7.57 15.78
N ALA A 252 11.35 7.46 16.45
CA ALA A 252 12.04 8.55 17.14
C ALA A 252 12.78 9.56 16.22
N ILE A 253 12.54 9.58 14.91
CA ILE A 253 13.15 10.55 13.98
C ILE A 253 12.05 11.28 13.20
N CYS A 254 11.37 12.20 13.87
CA CYS A 254 10.94 13.48 13.31
C CYS A 254 10.51 14.46 14.43
N PRO A 255 10.76 15.77 14.26
CA PRO A 255 10.29 16.83 15.18
C PRO A 255 8.79 17.08 15.09
#